data_AF-A0A2M8IVC4-F1
#
_entry.id   AF-A0A2M8IVC4-F1
#
_cell.length_a   1.000
_cell.length_b   1.000
_cell.length_c   1.000
_cell.angle_alpha   90.00
_cell.angle_beta   90.00
_cell.angle_gamma   90.00
#
_symmetry.space_group_name_H-M   'P 1'
#
loop_
_entity.id
_entity.type
_entity.pdbx_description
1 polymer ?
#
loop_
_entity_poly.entity_id
_entity_poly.type
_entity_poly.pdbx_seq_one_letter_code
_entity_poly.pdbx_strand_id
1 'polypeptide(L)'
;MRFLNETGEGALCALPYLFDFWALPHQLPPEGDWRAWVILGGRGAGKTRAGAEWVRGLVEGPRPMDPGRARSVALVGETYDQVRDVMIKGPSGILECSPPDRRPDWKASERRLIWPNGATAQAFSAHDPDGLRGPQFDAAWADELAKWTKGVETLDMLQFALRLGERPRLCVTTTPRNVPVLVELLELPSTVVSHAPTEANRANLAASFLEEVRSRYAGSRLARQELDGVLLTDIEGTLWPGALLEAARCDQVPPLDRIVVALDPAVSAGPEA
;
A
#
# COMPACT_ATOMS: atom_id res chain seq x y z
N MET A 1 19.09 14.13 21.87
CA MET A 1 18.42 14.33 23.17
C MET A 1 18.06 15.78 23.51
N ARG A 2 18.71 16.81 22.93
CA ARG A 2 18.42 18.22 23.25
C ARG A 2 17.01 18.69 22.84
N PHE A 3 16.53 18.25 21.68
CA PHE A 3 15.21 18.60 21.12
C PHE A 3 14.03 18.21 22.04
N LEU A 4 13.97 16.97 22.53
CA LEU A 4 12.88 16.51 23.40
C LEU A 4 12.87 17.23 24.76
N ASN A 5 14.04 17.60 25.28
CA ASN A 5 14.15 18.28 26.57
C ASN A 5 13.75 19.77 26.52
N GLU A 6 13.72 20.37 25.33
CA GLU A 6 13.33 21.76 25.09
C GLU A 6 11.89 21.88 24.56
N THR A 7 11.20 20.75 24.35
CA THR A 7 9.84 20.69 23.82
C THR A 7 8.82 20.77 24.96
N GLY A 8 7.89 21.73 24.89
CA GLY A 8 6.83 21.86 25.90
C GLY A 8 5.90 20.65 25.95
N GLU A 9 5.23 20.43 27.09
CA GLU A 9 4.42 19.24 27.39
C GLU A 9 3.37 18.94 26.30
N GLY A 10 2.66 19.95 25.80
CA GLY A 10 1.68 19.78 24.72
C GLY A 10 2.29 19.28 23.40
N ALA A 11 3.50 19.73 23.06
CA ALA A 11 4.21 19.26 21.86
C ALA A 11 4.77 17.84 22.05
N LEU A 12 5.16 17.45 23.26
CA LEU A 12 5.52 16.06 23.58
C LEU A 12 4.31 15.12 23.46
N CYS A 13 3.12 15.55 23.90
CA CYS A 13 1.89 14.76 23.74
C CYS A 13 1.46 14.61 22.27
N ALA A 14 1.73 15.61 21.42
CA ALA A 14 1.39 15.57 20.00
C ALA A 14 2.39 14.74 19.17
N LEU A 15 3.65 14.65 19.61
CA LEU A 15 4.74 14.05 18.85
C LEU A 15 4.46 12.63 18.32
N PRO A 16 3.82 11.70 19.05
CA PRO A 16 3.48 10.37 18.53
C PRO A 16 2.50 10.38 17.34
N TYR A 17 1.77 11.48 17.16
CA TYR A 17 0.73 11.65 16.14
C TYR A 17 1.18 12.52 14.96
N LEU A 18 2.40 13.07 15.01
CA LEU A 18 3.03 13.81 13.92
C LEU A 18 3.70 12.85 12.94
N PHE A 19 2.89 12.18 12.11
CA PHE A 19 3.40 11.12 11.24
C PHE A 19 4.51 11.58 10.31
N ASP A 20 4.40 12.76 9.71
CA ASP A 20 5.42 13.30 8.78
C ASP A 20 6.83 13.40 9.38
N PHE A 21 6.93 13.49 10.72
CA PHE A 21 8.21 13.49 11.42
C PHE A 21 8.83 12.08 11.54
N TRP A 22 7.98 11.05 11.64
CA TRP A 22 8.39 9.65 11.84
C TRP A 22 8.33 8.80 10.57
N ALA A 23 7.61 9.27 9.55
CA ALA A 23 7.33 8.54 8.35
C ALA A 23 8.61 8.30 7.54
N LEU A 24 8.70 7.11 6.98
CA LEU A 24 9.70 6.79 5.97
C LEU A 24 9.24 7.36 4.62
N PRO A 25 10.16 7.66 3.69
CA PRO A 25 9.79 8.27 2.40
C PRO A 25 8.71 7.50 1.63
N HIS A 26 8.72 6.16 1.67
CA HIS A 26 7.72 5.33 0.97
C HIS A 26 6.33 5.35 1.63
N GLN A 27 6.23 5.83 2.86
CA GLN A 27 4.98 5.94 3.63
C GLN A 27 4.29 7.29 3.43
N LEU A 28 4.91 8.21 2.68
CA LEU A 28 4.34 9.51 2.37
C LEU A 28 3.85 9.54 0.92
N PRO A 29 2.72 10.22 0.66
CA PRO A 29 2.22 10.39 -0.69
C PRO A 29 3.23 11.20 -1.53
N PRO A 30 3.55 10.76 -2.76
CA PRO A 30 4.37 11.55 -3.67
C PRO A 30 3.72 12.90 -3.98
N GLU A 31 4.55 13.90 -4.30
CA GLU A 31 4.08 15.18 -4.81
C GLU A 31 3.49 15.04 -6.23
N GLY A 32 2.78 16.08 -6.68
CA GLY A 32 2.23 16.15 -8.03
C GLY A 32 0.75 15.80 -8.16
N ASP A 33 0.30 15.72 -9.41
CA ASP A 33 -1.08 15.38 -9.76
C ASP A 33 -1.19 13.92 -10.15
N TRP A 34 -1.84 13.15 -9.29
CA TRP A 34 -2.09 11.73 -9.46
C TRP A 34 -3.48 11.41 -8.94
N ARG A 35 -4.03 10.29 -9.41
CA ARG A 35 -5.34 9.75 -9.01
C ARG A 35 -5.20 8.55 -8.09
N ALA A 36 -4.22 7.69 -8.34
CA ALA A 36 -3.93 6.55 -7.48
C ALA A 36 -2.50 6.63 -6.95
N TRP A 37 -2.33 6.30 -5.68
CA TRP A 37 -1.04 6.07 -5.06
C TRP A 37 -0.97 4.63 -4.58
N VAL A 38 -0.07 3.84 -5.16
CA VAL A 38 0.14 2.44 -4.79
C VAL A 38 1.38 2.31 -3.92
N ILE A 39 1.20 1.83 -2.70
CA ILE A 39 2.25 1.52 -1.75
C ILE A 39 2.54 0.02 -1.86
N LEU A 40 3.57 -0.31 -2.60
CA LEU A 40 4.12 -1.66 -2.68
C LEU A 40 5.13 -1.86 -1.56
N GLY A 41 5.09 -3.02 -0.93
CA GLY A 41 6.16 -3.35 0.00
C GLY A 41 5.99 -4.67 0.72
N GLY A 42 7.07 -5.10 1.36
CA GLY A 42 7.08 -6.30 2.17
C GLY A 42 6.12 -6.25 3.36
N ARG A 43 5.91 -7.41 3.97
CA ARG A 43 5.21 -7.54 5.25
C ARG A 43 5.97 -6.76 6.31
N GLY A 44 5.26 -5.94 7.09
CA GLY A 44 5.90 -5.10 8.11
C GLY A 44 6.56 -3.83 7.57
N ALA A 45 6.52 -3.52 6.27
CA ALA A 45 7.03 -2.25 5.72
C ALA A 45 6.26 -0.99 6.18
N GLY A 46 5.19 -1.14 6.97
CA GLY A 46 4.40 -0.03 7.51
C GLY A 46 3.34 0.54 6.56
N LYS A 47 2.92 -0.23 5.55
CA LYS A 47 1.90 0.17 4.57
C LYS A 47 0.56 0.54 5.22
N THR A 48 0.09 -0.28 6.17
CA THR A 48 -1.19 -0.03 6.86
C THR A 48 -1.17 1.28 7.64
N ARG A 49 -0.04 1.60 8.31
CA ARG A 49 0.13 2.90 8.99
C ARG A 49 0.09 4.05 7.99
N ALA A 50 0.80 3.92 6.87
CA ALA A 50 0.78 4.93 5.80
C ALA A 50 -0.64 5.17 5.26
N GLY A 51 -1.42 4.11 5.04
CA GLY A 51 -2.82 4.23 4.59
C GLY A 51 -3.72 4.93 5.62
N ALA A 52 -3.62 4.55 6.90
CA ALA A 52 -4.38 5.20 7.97
C ALA A 52 -4.04 6.69 8.11
N GLU A 53 -2.75 7.03 8.08
CA GLU A 53 -2.26 8.40 8.19
C GLU A 53 -2.60 9.25 6.97
N TRP A 54 -2.61 8.64 5.78
CA TRP A 54 -3.08 9.30 4.57
C TRP A 54 -4.58 9.65 4.66
N VAL A 55 -5.41 8.74 5.15
CA VAL A 55 -6.84 9.03 5.40
C VAL A 55 -6.98 10.17 6.40
N ARG A 56 -6.25 10.12 7.53
CA ARG A 56 -6.25 11.18 8.55
C ARG A 56 -5.86 12.53 7.96
N GLY A 57 -4.75 12.61 7.22
CA GLY A 57 -4.27 13.84 6.59
C GLY A 57 -5.21 14.41 5.52
N LEU A 58 -6.12 13.58 4.97
CA LEU A 58 -7.16 14.05 4.07
C LEU A 58 -8.39 14.60 4.81
N VAL A 59 -8.82 13.97 5.90
CA VAL A 59 -10.07 14.31 6.58
C VAL A 59 -9.90 15.30 7.73
N GLU A 60 -8.72 15.36 8.34
CA GLU A 60 -8.41 16.25 9.46
C GLU A 60 -7.94 17.63 8.95
N GLY A 61 -8.47 18.70 9.55
CA GLY A 61 -7.99 20.07 9.36
C GLY A 61 -6.98 20.51 10.43
N PRO A 62 -6.53 21.78 10.41
CA PRO A 62 -5.56 22.29 11.38
C PRO A 62 -5.99 22.11 12.84
N ARG A 63 -7.29 22.30 13.14
CA ARG A 63 -7.89 22.07 14.45
C ARG A 63 -8.90 20.91 14.41
N PRO A 64 -9.27 20.31 15.55
CA PRO A 64 -10.12 19.12 15.59
C PRO A 64 -11.48 19.21 14.89
N MET A 65 -12.08 20.40 14.86
CA MET A 65 -13.38 20.65 14.21
C MET A 65 -13.24 21.24 12.81
N ASP A 66 -12.02 21.59 12.38
CA ASP A 66 -11.81 22.16 11.05
C ASP A 66 -11.95 21.05 9.98
N PRO A 67 -12.62 21.34 8.85
CA PRO A 67 -12.74 20.38 7.77
C PRO A 67 -11.37 20.13 7.12
N GLY A 68 -11.11 18.87 6.79
CA GLY A 68 -10.03 18.49 5.88
C GLY A 68 -10.40 18.69 4.41
N ARG A 69 -9.56 18.15 3.53
CA ARG A 69 -9.76 18.14 2.07
C ARG A 69 -10.82 17.14 1.60
N ALA A 70 -11.02 16.05 2.34
CA ALA A 70 -12.00 15.02 2.07
C ALA A 70 -13.01 14.94 3.22
N ARG A 71 -14.27 14.60 2.90
CA ARG A 71 -15.34 14.44 3.91
C ARG A 71 -15.98 13.05 3.88
N SER A 72 -15.97 12.38 2.74
CA SER A 72 -16.54 11.04 2.55
C SER A 72 -15.47 10.12 2.00
N VAL A 73 -15.07 9.13 2.79
CA VAL A 73 -13.98 8.19 2.45
C VAL A 73 -14.50 6.75 2.37
N ALA A 74 -14.07 6.00 1.37
CA ALA A 74 -14.28 4.55 1.34
C ALA A 74 -13.05 3.81 1.92
N LEU A 75 -13.29 2.86 2.81
CA LEU A 75 -12.29 1.90 3.28
C LEU A 75 -12.63 0.54 2.71
N VAL A 76 -11.82 0.02 1.80
CA VAL A 76 -12.08 -1.24 1.11
C VAL A 76 -10.97 -2.23 1.45
N GLY A 77 -11.36 -3.40 1.94
CA GLY A 77 -10.45 -4.52 2.16
C GLY A 77 -11.02 -5.78 1.54
N GLU A 78 -10.29 -6.89 1.67
CA GLU A 78 -10.75 -8.20 1.18
C GLU A 78 -12.12 -8.56 1.79
N THR A 79 -12.26 -8.35 3.10
CA THR A 79 -13.50 -8.58 3.85
C THR A 79 -13.80 -7.41 4.79
N TYR A 80 -15.08 -7.27 5.19
CA TYR A 80 -15.49 -6.28 6.20
C TYR A 80 -14.76 -6.46 7.53
N ASP A 81 -14.52 -7.70 7.96
CA ASP A 81 -13.80 -7.98 9.20
C ASP A 81 -12.34 -7.54 9.11
N GLN A 82 -11.69 -7.73 7.95
CA GLN A 82 -10.34 -7.23 7.72
C GLN A 82 -10.29 -5.70 7.80
N VAL A 83 -11.25 -4.98 7.18
CA VAL A 83 -11.33 -3.52 7.31
C VAL A 83 -11.50 -3.11 8.77
N ARG A 84 -12.42 -3.74 9.50
CA ARG A 84 -12.68 -3.43 10.91
C ARG A 84 -11.45 -3.69 11.79
N ASP A 85 -10.84 -4.85 11.68
CA ASP A 85 -9.85 -5.33 12.64
C ASP A 85 -8.43 -4.90 12.30
N VAL A 86 -8.15 -4.59 11.02
CA VAL A 86 -6.82 -4.14 10.56
C VAL A 86 -6.82 -2.63 10.31
N MET A 87 -7.66 -2.14 9.41
CA MET A 87 -7.63 -0.73 8.97
C MET A 87 -8.19 0.23 10.02
N ILE A 88 -9.19 -0.20 10.80
CA ILE A 88 -9.88 0.67 11.77
C ILE A 88 -9.34 0.48 13.19
N LYS A 89 -9.43 -0.74 13.72
CA LYS A 89 -9.09 -1.06 15.12
C LYS A 89 -7.69 -1.62 15.30
N GLY A 90 -7.00 -1.95 14.22
CA GLY A 90 -5.69 -2.58 14.30
C GLY A 90 -4.62 -1.67 14.93
N PRO A 91 -3.46 -2.20 15.31
CA PRO A 91 -2.37 -1.42 15.91
C PRO A 91 -1.82 -0.30 15.01
N SER A 92 -2.02 -0.41 13.70
CA SER A 92 -1.71 0.63 12.71
C SER A 92 -2.97 1.20 12.05
N GLY A 93 -4.13 0.92 12.63
CA GLY A 93 -5.42 1.36 12.13
C GLY A 93 -5.77 2.77 12.59
N ILE A 94 -6.77 3.37 11.95
CA ILE A 94 -7.15 4.78 12.10
C ILE A 94 -7.39 5.17 13.56
N LEU A 95 -8.05 4.32 14.36
CA LEU A 95 -8.37 4.65 15.75
C LEU A 95 -7.14 4.77 16.65
N GLU A 96 -6.08 4.01 16.36
CA GLU A 96 -4.82 4.04 17.09
C GLU A 96 -3.92 5.18 16.59
N CYS A 97 -4.00 5.47 15.30
CA CYS A 97 -3.25 6.58 14.70
C CYS A 97 -3.81 7.94 15.09
N SER A 98 -5.08 8.04 15.48
CA SER A 98 -5.73 9.32 15.74
C SER A 98 -5.44 9.84 17.16
N PRO A 99 -5.04 11.12 17.32
CA PRO A 99 -4.88 11.73 18.63
C PRO A 99 -6.24 11.83 19.34
N PRO A 100 -6.26 11.89 20.69
CA PRO A 100 -7.50 11.87 21.46
C PRO A 100 -8.53 12.93 21.08
N ASP A 101 -8.09 14.11 20.64
CA ASP A 101 -8.95 15.23 20.25
C ASP A 101 -9.54 15.08 18.83
N ARG A 102 -8.95 14.24 17.97
CA ARG A 102 -9.41 13.98 16.59
C ARG A 102 -9.92 12.56 16.38
N ARG A 103 -9.89 11.72 17.41
CA ARG A 103 -10.24 10.31 17.32
C ARG A 103 -11.69 10.12 16.84
N PRO A 104 -11.93 9.42 15.72
CA PRO A 104 -13.28 9.20 15.23
C PRO A 104 -14.03 8.15 16.05
N ASP A 105 -15.35 8.25 16.03
CA ASP A 105 -16.26 7.25 16.59
C ASP A 105 -16.54 6.14 15.56
N TRP A 106 -16.34 4.89 15.95
CA TRP A 106 -16.76 3.74 15.15
C TRP A 106 -18.21 3.34 15.43
N LYS A 107 -19.08 3.49 14.43
CA LYS A 107 -20.48 3.03 14.45
C LYS A 107 -20.58 1.69 13.73
N ALA A 108 -20.51 0.60 14.48
CA ALA A 108 -20.45 -0.77 13.93
C ALA A 108 -21.67 -1.15 13.06
N SER A 109 -22.88 -0.74 13.44
CA SER A 109 -24.12 -1.01 12.70
C SER A 109 -24.14 -0.34 11.32
N GLU A 110 -23.53 0.84 11.21
CA GLU A 110 -23.43 1.61 9.96
C GLU A 110 -22.15 1.30 9.18
N ARG A 111 -21.24 0.51 9.77
CA ARG A 111 -19.91 0.22 9.23
C ARG A 111 -19.14 1.51 8.91
N ARG A 112 -19.24 2.51 9.79
CA ARG A 112 -18.78 3.88 9.52
C ARG A 112 -17.99 4.47 10.70
N LEU A 113 -16.89 5.13 10.37
CA LEU A 113 -16.17 6.07 11.24
C LEU A 113 -16.72 7.49 11.06
N ILE A 114 -16.83 8.23 12.15
CA ILE A 114 -17.28 9.63 12.16
C ILE A 114 -16.28 10.46 12.97
N TRP A 115 -15.61 11.41 12.31
CA TRP A 115 -14.69 12.34 12.96
C TRP A 115 -15.44 13.48 13.67
N PRO A 116 -14.83 14.15 14.66
CA PRO A 116 -15.42 15.31 15.32
C PRO A 116 -15.84 16.43 14.36
N ASN A 117 -15.07 16.65 13.28
CA ASN A 117 -15.38 17.62 12.23
C ASN A 117 -16.50 17.17 11.25
N GLY A 118 -17.09 15.98 11.45
CA GLY A 118 -18.17 15.45 10.63
C GLY A 118 -17.74 14.78 9.33
N ALA A 119 -16.43 14.58 9.10
CA ALA A 119 -15.96 13.68 8.06
C ALA A 119 -16.31 12.22 8.41
N THR A 120 -16.49 11.38 7.39
CA THR A 120 -16.86 9.98 7.56
C THR A 120 -16.01 9.06 6.69
N ALA A 121 -15.75 7.85 7.19
CA ALA A 121 -15.15 6.78 6.41
C ALA A 121 -16.00 5.52 6.54
N GLN A 122 -16.44 4.95 5.42
CA GLN A 122 -17.33 3.78 5.41
C GLN A 122 -16.58 2.54 4.92
N ALA A 123 -16.74 1.44 5.63
CA ALA A 123 -16.11 0.16 5.31
C ALA A 123 -16.89 -0.61 4.23
N PHE A 124 -16.15 -1.22 3.30
CA PHE A 124 -16.64 -2.06 2.19
C PHE A 124 -15.79 -3.32 2.05
N SER A 125 -16.37 -4.36 1.45
CA SER A 125 -15.72 -5.63 1.17
C SER A 125 -15.53 -5.80 -0.33
N ALA A 126 -14.34 -6.21 -0.76
CA ALA A 126 -14.05 -6.50 -2.16
C ALA A 126 -14.76 -7.77 -2.69
N HIS A 127 -15.42 -8.54 -1.83
CA HIS A 127 -16.31 -9.61 -2.29
C HIS A 127 -17.68 -9.11 -2.80
N ASP A 128 -18.04 -7.87 -2.46
CA ASP A 128 -19.34 -7.24 -2.77
C ASP A 128 -19.15 -5.93 -3.55
N PRO A 129 -18.79 -5.99 -4.86
CA PRO A 129 -18.65 -4.80 -5.69
C PRO A 129 -19.94 -3.96 -5.78
N ASP A 130 -21.11 -4.61 -5.75
CA ASP A 130 -22.39 -3.92 -5.86
C ASP A 130 -22.67 -3.01 -4.65
N GLY A 131 -22.09 -3.31 -3.49
CA GLY A 131 -22.16 -2.43 -2.31
C GLY A 131 -21.57 -1.03 -2.55
N LEU A 132 -20.68 -0.86 -3.53
CA LEU A 132 -20.13 0.43 -3.93
C LEU A 132 -21.03 1.20 -4.90
N ARG A 133 -22.13 0.61 -5.39
CA ARG A 133 -23.11 1.30 -6.23
C ARG A 133 -24.00 2.20 -5.38
N GLY A 134 -23.99 3.49 -5.70
CA GLY A 134 -24.83 4.49 -5.02
C GLY A 134 -24.02 5.46 -4.16
N PRO A 135 -23.17 4.99 -3.22
CA PRO A 135 -22.27 5.85 -2.46
C PRO A 135 -21.36 6.71 -3.34
N GLN A 136 -20.89 7.82 -2.76
CA GLN A 136 -20.01 8.78 -3.42
C GLN A 136 -18.92 9.20 -2.44
N PHE A 137 -17.68 9.25 -2.92
CA PHE A 137 -16.51 9.50 -2.08
C PHE A 137 -15.58 10.54 -2.69
N ASP A 138 -14.92 11.28 -1.80
CA ASP A 138 -13.81 12.18 -2.13
C ASP A 138 -12.48 11.40 -2.17
N ALA A 139 -12.37 10.34 -1.38
CA ALA A 139 -11.17 9.53 -1.30
C ALA A 139 -11.49 8.07 -1.00
N ALA A 140 -10.58 7.18 -1.34
CA ALA A 140 -10.66 5.78 -0.95
C ALA A 140 -9.30 5.24 -0.51
N TRP A 141 -9.33 4.33 0.45
CA TRP A 141 -8.19 3.50 0.81
C TRP A 141 -8.55 2.03 0.56
N ALA A 142 -7.85 1.41 -0.38
CA ALA A 142 -7.94 -0.02 -0.71
C ALA A 142 -6.75 -0.79 -0.11
N ASP A 143 -7.02 -1.64 0.88
CA ASP A 143 -5.99 -2.45 1.52
C ASP A 143 -5.94 -3.88 0.96
N GLU A 144 -4.74 -4.42 0.90
CA GLU A 144 -4.44 -5.78 0.43
C GLU A 144 -5.04 -6.09 -0.95
N LEU A 145 -5.03 -5.11 -1.87
CA LEU A 145 -5.66 -5.19 -3.21
C LEU A 145 -5.34 -6.50 -3.96
N ALA A 146 -4.09 -6.96 -3.87
CA ALA A 146 -3.62 -8.18 -4.50
C ALA A 146 -4.32 -9.48 -4.01
N LYS A 147 -5.08 -9.44 -2.91
CA LYS A 147 -5.87 -10.57 -2.40
C LYS A 147 -7.30 -10.61 -2.92
N TRP A 148 -7.78 -9.53 -3.55
CA TRP A 148 -9.19 -9.40 -3.90
C TRP A 148 -9.55 -10.37 -5.04
N THR A 149 -10.42 -11.32 -4.76
CA THR A 149 -10.89 -12.29 -5.77
C THR A 149 -11.62 -11.62 -6.93
N LYS A 150 -12.37 -10.53 -6.65
CA LYS A 150 -13.08 -9.69 -7.63
C LYS A 150 -12.42 -8.32 -7.78
N GLY A 151 -11.08 -8.32 -7.85
CA GLY A 151 -10.27 -7.10 -7.82
C GLY A 151 -10.69 -6.05 -8.84
N VAL A 152 -10.75 -6.43 -10.12
CA VAL A 152 -11.09 -5.53 -11.24
C VAL A 152 -12.49 -4.96 -11.06
N GLU A 153 -13.50 -5.82 -10.89
CA GLU A 153 -14.90 -5.41 -10.70
C GLU A 153 -15.09 -4.44 -9.52
N THR A 154 -14.44 -4.73 -8.38
CA THR A 154 -14.51 -3.88 -7.19
C THR A 154 -13.84 -2.54 -7.44
N LEU A 155 -12.66 -2.54 -8.06
CA LEU A 155 -11.91 -1.32 -8.34
C LEU A 155 -12.66 -0.44 -9.35
N ASP A 156 -13.31 -1.01 -10.35
CA ASP A 156 -14.15 -0.28 -11.31
C ASP A 156 -15.33 0.40 -10.60
N MET A 157 -16.06 -0.32 -9.75
CA MET A 157 -17.16 0.27 -8.98
C MET A 157 -16.67 1.36 -8.03
N LEU A 158 -15.50 1.16 -7.41
CA LEU A 158 -14.87 2.15 -6.55
C LEU A 158 -14.47 3.41 -7.34
N GLN A 159 -13.91 3.26 -8.53
CA GLN A 159 -13.56 4.38 -9.41
C GLN A 159 -14.80 5.19 -9.79
N PHE A 160 -15.92 4.54 -10.11
CA PHE A 160 -17.19 5.25 -10.34
C PHE A 160 -17.71 5.96 -9.08
N ALA A 161 -17.46 5.40 -7.89
CA ALA A 161 -17.82 6.00 -6.62
C ALA A 161 -16.96 7.23 -6.25
N LEU A 162 -15.71 7.28 -6.72
CA LEU A 162 -14.75 8.37 -6.48
C LEU A 162 -14.98 9.56 -7.40
N ARG A 163 -15.96 10.40 -7.05
CA ARG A 163 -16.41 11.52 -7.89
C ARG A 163 -16.74 12.81 -7.13
N LEU A 164 -16.45 12.85 -5.83
CA LEU A 164 -16.62 14.06 -5.03
C LEU A 164 -15.31 14.85 -4.88
N GLY A 165 -15.46 16.13 -4.56
CA GLY A 165 -14.33 17.05 -4.39
C GLY A 165 -13.67 17.46 -5.71
N GLU A 166 -12.62 18.26 -5.61
CA GLU A 166 -11.88 18.75 -6.79
C GLU A 166 -10.94 17.69 -7.37
N ARG A 167 -10.38 16.83 -6.51
CA ARG A 167 -9.33 15.86 -6.87
C ARG A 167 -9.55 14.56 -6.10
N PRO A 168 -10.50 13.71 -6.52
CA PRO A 168 -10.70 12.43 -5.88
C PRO A 168 -9.44 11.57 -6.01
N ARG A 169 -9.04 10.93 -4.91
CA ARG A 169 -7.80 10.15 -4.83
C ARG A 169 -8.02 8.77 -4.21
N LEU A 170 -7.23 7.81 -4.69
CA LEU A 170 -7.18 6.45 -4.20
C LEU A 170 -5.80 6.16 -3.61
N CYS A 171 -5.75 5.66 -2.38
CA CYS A 171 -4.56 5.05 -1.80
C CYS A 171 -4.72 3.53 -1.82
N VAL A 172 -3.70 2.82 -2.29
CA VAL A 172 -3.67 1.36 -2.35
C VAL A 172 -2.48 0.87 -1.55
N THR A 173 -2.72 0.01 -0.57
CA THR A 173 -1.67 -0.66 0.19
C THR A 173 -1.66 -2.13 -0.15
N THR A 174 -0.55 -2.67 -0.65
CA THR A 174 -0.54 -4.09 -1.03
C THR A 174 0.84 -4.72 -1.02
N THR A 175 0.89 -6.04 -0.88
CA THR A 175 2.07 -6.81 -1.28
C THR A 175 1.97 -7.07 -2.79
N PRO A 176 3.09 -7.02 -3.52
CA PRO A 176 3.04 -7.15 -4.97
C PRO A 176 2.76 -8.61 -5.33
N ARG A 177 1.62 -8.87 -5.97
CA ARG A 177 1.33 -10.14 -6.63
C ARG A 177 0.95 -9.85 -8.07
N ASN A 178 1.31 -10.75 -8.97
CA ASN A 178 0.94 -10.63 -10.37
C ASN A 178 -0.54 -10.98 -10.55
N VAL A 179 -1.41 -10.00 -10.29
CA VAL A 179 -2.87 -10.10 -10.47
C VAL A 179 -3.35 -8.99 -11.41
N PRO A 180 -4.37 -9.24 -12.26
CA PRO A 180 -4.79 -8.28 -13.30
C PRO A 180 -5.06 -6.88 -12.76
N VAL A 181 -5.85 -6.76 -11.68
CA VAL A 181 -6.20 -5.47 -11.06
C VAL A 181 -4.99 -4.63 -10.65
N LEU A 182 -3.92 -5.26 -10.15
CA LEU A 182 -2.73 -4.55 -9.71
C LEU A 182 -1.86 -4.15 -10.90
N VAL A 183 -1.71 -5.05 -11.88
CA VAL A 183 -0.95 -4.76 -13.11
C VAL A 183 -1.59 -3.61 -13.87
N GLU A 184 -2.88 -3.68 -14.13
CA GLU A 184 -3.64 -2.64 -14.83
C GLU A 184 -3.54 -1.29 -14.09
N LEU A 185 -3.68 -1.28 -12.76
CA LEU A 185 -3.57 -0.05 -11.97
C LEU A 185 -2.17 0.58 -12.05
N LEU A 186 -1.11 -0.24 -12.05
CA LEU A 186 0.28 0.23 -12.13
C LEU A 186 0.64 0.77 -13.52
N GLU A 187 -0.05 0.33 -14.57
CA GLU A 187 0.17 0.79 -15.94
C GLU A 187 -0.50 2.16 -16.24
N LEU A 188 -1.41 2.62 -15.38
CA LEU A 188 -2.09 3.89 -15.57
C LEU A 188 -1.12 5.09 -15.37
N PRO A 189 -1.10 6.08 -16.28
CA PRO A 189 -0.23 7.26 -16.16
C PRO A 189 -0.61 8.16 -14.97
N SER A 190 -1.82 8.01 -14.43
CA SER A 190 -2.30 8.71 -13.25
C SER A 190 -1.96 7.99 -11.93
N THR A 191 -1.20 6.91 -11.99
CA THR A 191 -0.77 6.14 -10.82
C THR A 191 0.68 6.48 -10.47
N VAL A 192 0.91 6.79 -9.19
CA VAL A 192 2.25 6.91 -8.62
C VAL A 192 2.51 5.76 -7.66
N VAL A 193 3.76 5.34 -7.55
CA VAL A 193 4.14 4.15 -6.79
C VAL A 193 5.21 4.51 -5.77
N SER A 194 4.99 4.09 -4.53
CA SER A 194 6.03 4.02 -3.51
C SER A 194 6.36 2.56 -3.25
N HIS A 195 7.64 2.25 -3.04
CA HIS A 195 8.11 0.88 -2.81
C HIS A 195 9.07 0.83 -1.61
N ALA A 196 8.91 -0.17 -0.75
CA ALA A 196 9.92 -0.49 0.25
C ALA A 196 9.97 -1.96 0.69
N PRO A 197 11.18 -2.50 0.92
CA PRO A 197 11.35 -3.79 1.57
C PRO A 197 10.99 -3.71 3.07
N THR A 198 10.76 -4.86 3.70
CA THR A 198 10.50 -4.99 5.14
C THR A 198 11.57 -4.27 6.00
N GLU A 199 12.84 -4.34 5.62
CA GLU A 199 13.99 -3.79 6.34
C GLU A 199 14.01 -2.27 6.38
N ALA A 200 13.35 -1.61 5.41
CA ALA A 200 13.21 -0.16 5.46
C ALA A 200 12.55 0.28 6.77
N ASN A 201 11.64 -0.55 7.30
CA ASN A 201 10.93 -0.31 8.55
C ASN A 201 11.55 -1.03 9.77
N ARG A 202 12.83 -1.41 9.70
CA ARG A 202 13.49 -2.22 10.75
C ARG A 202 13.44 -1.63 12.15
N ALA A 203 13.39 -0.30 12.28
CA ALA A 203 13.30 0.37 13.58
C ALA A 203 12.00 0.05 14.33
N ASN A 204 10.96 -0.36 13.61
CA ASN A 204 9.64 -0.69 14.14
C ASN A 204 9.39 -2.22 14.17
N LEU A 205 10.42 -3.03 13.90
CA LEU A 205 10.31 -4.49 13.83
C LEU A 205 11.25 -5.13 14.85
N ALA A 206 10.84 -6.28 15.39
CA ALA A 206 11.71 -7.06 16.27
C ALA A 206 12.93 -7.55 15.47
N ALA A 207 14.14 -7.33 16.01
CA ALA A 207 15.38 -7.75 15.35
C ALA A 207 15.42 -9.27 15.09
N SER A 208 14.98 -10.07 16.07
CA SER A 208 14.89 -11.53 15.95
C SER A 208 13.95 -11.99 14.85
N PHE A 209 12.84 -11.28 14.62
CA PHE A 209 11.91 -11.57 13.52
C PHE A 209 12.59 -11.38 12.16
N LEU A 210 13.33 -10.27 11.98
CA LEU A 210 14.05 -10.00 10.74
C LEU A 210 15.12 -11.06 10.47
N GLU A 211 15.88 -11.43 11.50
CA GLU A 211 16.92 -12.46 11.40
C GLU A 211 16.34 -13.82 11.02
N GLU A 212 15.28 -14.27 11.70
CA GLU A 212 14.65 -15.57 11.45
C GLU A 212 14.06 -15.64 10.04
N VAL A 213 13.30 -14.62 9.65
CA VAL A 213 12.60 -14.58 8.36
C VAL A 213 13.61 -14.48 7.21
N ARG A 214 14.69 -13.70 7.37
CA ARG A 214 15.76 -13.65 6.37
C ARG A 214 16.49 -14.97 6.27
N SER A 215 16.86 -15.60 7.38
CA SER A 215 17.54 -16.89 7.39
C SER A 215 16.69 -17.97 6.69
N ARG A 216 15.40 -18.04 7.02
CA ARG A 216 14.49 -19.09 6.52
C ARG A 216 14.15 -18.95 5.04
N TYR A 217 14.00 -17.71 4.55
CA TYR A 217 13.51 -17.45 3.20
C TYR A 217 14.57 -16.84 2.28
N ALA A 218 15.83 -16.74 2.71
CA ALA A 218 16.94 -16.20 1.91
C ALA A 218 16.98 -16.83 0.50
N GLY A 219 17.14 -15.98 -0.52
CA GLY A 219 17.22 -16.40 -1.93
C GLY A 219 15.92 -16.96 -2.51
N SER A 220 14.83 -17.04 -1.74
CA SER A 220 13.56 -17.59 -2.24
C SER A 220 12.72 -16.55 -2.98
N ARG A 221 11.91 -17.04 -3.93
CA ARG A 221 10.87 -16.25 -4.59
C ARG A 221 9.90 -15.62 -3.57
N LEU A 222 9.58 -16.36 -2.51
CA LEU A 222 8.67 -15.91 -1.46
C LEU A 222 9.24 -14.73 -0.68
N ALA A 223 10.55 -14.73 -0.38
CA ALA A 223 11.20 -13.58 0.25
C ALA A 223 11.16 -12.34 -0.65
N ARG A 224 11.45 -12.50 -1.95
CA ARG A 224 11.40 -11.37 -2.89
C ARG A 224 10.03 -10.72 -2.98
N GLN A 225 8.98 -11.53 -2.93
CA GLN A 225 7.61 -11.05 -2.99
C GLN A 225 7.13 -10.48 -1.64
N GLU A 226 7.23 -11.27 -0.56
CA GLU A 226 6.60 -10.96 0.73
C GLU A 226 7.50 -10.13 1.66
N LEU A 227 8.81 -10.03 1.40
CA LEU A 227 9.76 -9.22 2.19
C LEU A 227 10.35 -8.07 1.38
N ASP A 228 10.89 -8.36 0.19
CA ASP A 228 11.51 -7.31 -0.61
C ASP A 228 10.47 -6.43 -1.31
N GLY A 229 9.21 -6.89 -1.43
CA GLY A 229 8.15 -6.12 -2.08
C GLY A 229 8.30 -6.04 -3.60
N VAL A 230 8.96 -7.03 -4.21
CA VAL A 230 9.18 -7.05 -5.66
C VAL A 230 8.02 -7.73 -6.38
N LEU A 231 7.47 -7.07 -7.39
CA LEU A 231 6.51 -7.67 -8.30
C LEU A 231 7.24 -8.64 -9.24
N LEU A 232 6.96 -9.93 -9.08
CA LEU A 232 7.59 -10.96 -9.87
C LEU A 232 6.67 -11.36 -11.04
N THR A 233 7.11 -11.07 -12.26
CA THR A 233 6.35 -11.28 -13.50
C THR A 233 6.28 -12.74 -13.96
N ASP A 234 7.12 -13.64 -13.41
CA ASP A 234 7.15 -15.02 -13.88
C ASP A 234 5.81 -15.74 -13.68
N ILE A 235 5.33 -16.31 -14.77
CA ILE A 235 4.09 -17.07 -14.88
C ILE A 235 4.33 -18.51 -14.39
N GLU A 236 3.37 -19.08 -13.67
CA GLU A 236 3.38 -20.49 -13.27
C GLU A 236 3.50 -21.40 -14.51
N GLY A 237 4.50 -22.28 -14.54
CA GLY A 237 4.80 -23.15 -15.69
C GLY A 237 5.86 -22.62 -16.67
N THR A 238 6.51 -21.49 -16.39
CA THR A 238 7.64 -21.03 -17.20
C THR A 238 8.77 -22.08 -17.29
N LEU A 239 9.34 -22.25 -18.49
CA LEU A 239 10.52 -23.10 -18.73
C LEU A 239 11.75 -22.58 -17.98
N TRP A 240 11.76 -21.27 -17.65
CA TRP A 240 12.85 -20.61 -16.94
C TRP A 240 12.29 -19.92 -15.68
N PRO A 241 12.00 -20.66 -14.61
CA PRO A 241 11.54 -20.07 -13.35
C PRO A 241 12.60 -19.14 -12.79
N GLY A 242 12.21 -17.98 -12.24
CA GLY A 242 13.17 -17.06 -11.62
C GLY A 242 14.06 -17.72 -10.58
N ALA A 243 13.55 -18.69 -9.80
CA ALA A 243 14.37 -19.44 -8.85
C ALA A 243 15.54 -20.22 -9.50
N LEU A 244 15.32 -20.76 -10.71
CA LEU A 244 16.36 -21.43 -11.48
C LEU A 244 17.40 -20.42 -11.99
N LEU A 245 16.97 -19.25 -12.44
CA LEU A 245 17.87 -18.17 -12.86
C LEU A 245 18.69 -17.62 -11.69
N GLU A 246 18.08 -17.42 -10.52
CA GLU A 246 18.76 -16.95 -9.32
C GLU A 246 19.77 -17.99 -8.79
N ALA A 247 19.43 -19.28 -8.79
CA ALA A 247 20.38 -20.34 -8.44
C ALA A 247 21.57 -20.42 -9.42
N ALA A 248 21.39 -19.96 -10.65
CA ALA A 248 22.43 -19.90 -11.67
C ALA A 248 23.24 -18.60 -11.63
N ARG A 249 22.85 -17.58 -10.84
CA ARG A 249 23.65 -16.36 -10.67
C ARG A 249 24.87 -16.64 -9.80
N CYS A 250 26.01 -16.08 -10.18
CA CYS A 250 27.23 -16.11 -9.39
C CYS A 250 27.91 -14.74 -9.41
N ASP A 251 28.45 -14.32 -8.26
CA ASP A 251 29.22 -13.07 -8.16
C ASP A 251 30.64 -13.23 -8.75
N GLN A 252 31.15 -14.46 -8.72
CA GLN A 252 32.42 -14.83 -9.35
C GLN A 252 32.20 -15.96 -10.34
N VAL A 253 32.53 -15.69 -11.60
CA VAL A 253 32.49 -16.69 -12.67
C VAL A 253 33.65 -17.66 -12.48
N PRO A 254 33.42 -18.99 -12.45
CA PRO A 254 34.47 -19.98 -12.35
C PRO A 254 35.35 -20.01 -13.62
N PRO A 255 36.53 -20.67 -13.57
CA PRO A 255 37.33 -20.90 -14.78
C PRO A 255 36.48 -21.56 -15.87
N LEU A 256 36.51 -20.99 -17.09
CA LEU A 256 35.73 -21.45 -18.23
C LEU A 256 36.62 -22.24 -19.18
N ASP A 257 36.22 -23.47 -19.51
CA ASP A 257 36.98 -24.33 -20.42
C ASP A 257 36.63 -24.09 -21.90
N ARG A 258 35.52 -23.37 -22.16
CA ARG A 258 35.00 -23.14 -23.52
C ARG A 258 34.21 -21.84 -23.59
N ILE A 259 34.40 -21.12 -24.70
CA ILE A 259 33.58 -19.96 -25.07
C ILE A 259 32.61 -20.40 -26.18
N VAL A 260 31.31 -20.16 -25.97
CA VAL A 260 30.25 -20.40 -26.95
C VAL A 260 29.53 -19.08 -27.17
N VAL A 261 29.39 -18.67 -28.43
CA VAL A 261 28.66 -17.47 -28.83
C VAL A 261 27.45 -17.90 -29.64
N ALA A 262 26.26 -17.49 -29.20
CA ALA A 262 25.02 -17.68 -29.94
C ALA A 262 24.56 -16.33 -30.51
N LEU A 263 24.04 -16.35 -31.72
CA LEU A 263 23.53 -15.17 -32.42
C LEU A 263 22.06 -15.43 -32.79
N ASP A 264 21.18 -14.52 -32.38
CA ASP A 264 19.78 -14.48 -32.83
C ASP A 264 19.59 -13.26 -33.75
N PRO A 265 19.73 -13.42 -35.08
CA PRO A 265 19.57 -12.31 -36.00
C PRO A 265 18.08 -11.96 -36.16
N ALA A 266 17.68 -10.78 -35.69
CA ALA A 266 16.34 -10.25 -35.92
C ALA A 266 16.10 -10.04 -37.42
N VAL A 267 15.06 -10.67 -37.97
CA VAL A 267 14.57 -10.41 -39.33
C VAL A 267 13.42 -9.41 -39.30
N SER A 268 13.65 -8.19 -39.78
CA SER A 268 12.57 -7.27 -40.14
C SER A 268 11.93 -7.76 -41.44
N ALA A 269 10.62 -8.05 -41.41
CA ALA A 269 9.85 -8.33 -42.62
C ALA A 269 9.85 -7.10 -43.53
N GLY A 270 10.58 -7.18 -44.66
CA GLY A 270 10.44 -6.27 -45.79
C GLY A 270 9.31 -6.73 -46.73
N PRO A 271 8.68 -5.81 -47.47
CA PRO A 271 7.51 -6.11 -48.28
C PRO A 271 7.90 -6.82 -49.57
N GLU A 272 7.99 -8.15 -49.55
CA GLU A 272 7.92 -9.03 -50.73
C GLU A 272 7.84 -10.51 -50.28
N ALA A 273 6.75 -10.87 -49.61
CA ALA A 273 6.34 -12.26 -49.38
C ALA A 273 4.89 -12.44 -49.81
#